data_AF-A0A2S8ET81-F1
#
_entry.id   AF-A0A2S8ET81-F1
#
_cell.length_a   1.000
_cell.length_b   1.000
_cell.length_c   1.000
_cell.angle_alpha   90.00
_cell.angle_beta   90.00
_cell.angle_gamma   90.00
#
_symmetry.space_group_name_H-M   'P 1'
#
loop_
_entity.id
_entity.type
_entity.pdbx_description
1 polymer ?
#
loop_
_entity_poly.entity_id
_entity_poly.type
_entity_poly.pdbx_seq_one_letter_code
_entity_poly.pdbx_strand_id
1 'polypeptide(L)' 'DLPKVGSQAWTVGAKIYWDGSACTTDDATGSNPLIGVAAAAVGSGAGETLGRVRLNGAAV' A
#
# COMPACT_ATOMS: atom_id res chain seq x y z
N ASP A 1 -4.59 7.41 6.95
CA ASP A 1 -4.56 5.99 6.53
C ASP A 1 -5.25 5.88 5.18
N LEU A 2 -4.90 4.88 4.37
CA LEU A 2 -5.45 4.67 3.02
C LEU A 2 -6.13 3.29 2.92
N PRO A 3 -7.11 3.12 2.00
CA PRO A 3 -7.66 1.82 1.68
C PRO A 3 -6.57 0.86 1.25
N LYS A 4 -6.67 -0.39 1.69
CA LYS A 4 -5.68 -1.44 1.48
C LYS A 4 -6.37 -2.70 0.95
N VAL A 5 -5.70 -3.39 0.02
CA VAL A 5 -6.10 -4.73 -0.41
C VAL A 5 -6.04 -5.67 0.79
N GLY A 6 -7.19 -6.27 1.12
CA GLY A 6 -7.32 -7.26 2.18
C GLY A 6 -6.49 -8.51 1.87
N SER A 7 -6.27 -9.36 2.88
CA SER A 7 -5.51 -10.61 2.68
C SER A 7 -4.07 -10.41 2.18
N GLN A 8 -3.44 -9.30 2.56
CA GLN A 8 -2.05 -9.00 2.23
C GLN A 8 -1.37 -8.39 3.46
N ALA A 9 -0.28 -8.96 3.98
CA ALA A 9 0.45 -8.35 5.09
C ALA A 9 1.40 -7.25 4.60
N TRP A 10 1.56 -6.20 5.39
CA TRP A 10 2.58 -5.16 5.17
C TRP A 10 3.57 -5.11 6.33
N THR A 11 4.85 -4.96 5.99
CA THR A 11 5.90 -4.59 6.95
C THR A 11 6.22 -3.11 6.81
N VAL A 12 6.72 -2.48 7.89
CA VAL A 12 7.20 -1.10 7.82
C VAL A 12 8.30 -0.98 6.77
N GLY A 13 8.20 0.01 5.89
CA GLY A 13 9.11 0.22 4.77
C GLY A 13 8.78 -0.56 3.50
N ALA A 14 7.77 -1.45 3.51
CA ALA A 14 7.30 -2.11 2.30
C ALA A 14 6.87 -1.07 1.25
N LYS A 15 7.27 -1.25 -0.01
CA LYS A 15 6.84 -0.39 -1.12
C LYS A 15 5.33 -0.54 -1.31
N ILE A 16 4.63 0.59 -1.36
CA ILE A 16 3.19 0.64 -1.53
C ILE A 16 2.87 1.31 -2.86
N TYR A 17 2.08 0.60 -3.66
CA TYR A 17 1.58 1.00 -4.95
C TYR A 17 0.07 1.24 -4.88
N TRP A 18 -0.44 2.02 -5.82
CA TRP A 18 -1.88 2.23 -5.99
C TRP A 18 -2.42 1.40 -7.15
N ASP A 19 -3.40 0.53 -6.91
CA ASP A 19 -3.99 -0.33 -7.95
C ASP A 19 -5.20 0.30 -8.67
N GLY A 20 -5.52 1.56 -8.35
CA GLY A 20 -6.72 2.25 -8.84
C GLY A 20 -7.85 2.31 -7.83
N SER A 21 -7.87 1.43 -6.82
CA SER A 21 -8.92 1.34 -5.80
C SER A 21 -8.39 1.27 -4.37
N ALA A 22 -7.27 0.58 -4.18
CA ALA A 22 -6.63 0.37 -2.89
C ALA A 22 -5.10 0.35 -3.01
N CYS A 23 -4.46 0.48 -1.86
CA CYS A 23 -3.03 0.32 -1.73
C CYS A 23 -2.68 -1.18 -1.71
N THR A 24 -1.59 -1.53 -2.37
CA THR A 24 -1.08 -2.90 -2.47
C THR A 24 0.45 -2.92 -2.48
N THR A 25 1.07 -4.05 -2.16
CA THR A 25 2.52 -4.29 -2.40
C THR A 25 2.80 -4.87 -3.77
N ASP A 26 1.77 -5.18 -4.56
CA ASP A 26 1.87 -5.69 -5.93
C ASP A 26 1.98 -4.52 -6.92
N ASP A 27 3.06 -4.45 -7.67
CA ASP A 27 3.27 -3.40 -8.68
C ASP A 27 2.54 -3.68 -10.00
N ALA A 28 1.87 -4.84 -10.11
CA ALA A 28 1.22 -5.33 -11.32
C ALA A 28 2.17 -5.26 -12.53
N THR A 29 3.42 -5.73 -12.35
CA THR A 29 4.48 -5.68 -13.36
C THR A 29 4.75 -4.25 -13.85
N GLY A 30 4.76 -3.29 -12.92
CA GLY A 30 4.99 -1.86 -13.16
C GLY A 30 3.77 -1.05 -13.60
N SER A 31 2.58 -1.64 -13.67
CA SER A 31 1.34 -0.92 -14.01
C SER A 31 0.83 -0.05 -12.87
N ASN A 32 1.04 -0.49 -11.62
CA ASN A 32 0.60 0.25 -10.44
C ASN A 32 1.67 1.30 -10.06
N PRO A 33 1.33 2.59 -9.97
CA PRO A 33 2.29 3.61 -9.59
C PRO A 33 2.74 3.46 -8.13
N LEU A 34 4.04 3.61 -7.88
CA LEU A 34 4.60 3.66 -6.53
C LEU A 34 4.19 4.98 -5.85
N ILE A 35 3.44 4.91 -4.76
CA ILE A 35 2.96 6.09 -4.04
C ILE A 35 3.73 6.38 -2.75
N GLY A 36 4.40 5.37 -2.19
CA GLY A 36 5.05 5.52 -0.89
C GLY A 36 5.54 4.21 -0.29
N VAL A 37 5.68 4.22 1.04
CA VAL A 37 6.02 3.03 1.84
C VAL A 37 5.09 2.87 3.04
N ALA A 38 4.90 1.65 3.50
CA ALA A 38 4.12 1.36 4.70
C ALA A 38 4.80 1.96 5.94
N ALA A 39 4.06 2.77 6.70
CA ALA A 39 4.53 3.42 7.92
C ALA A 39 4.21 2.61 9.19
N ALA A 40 3.32 1.63 9.09
CA ALA A 40 2.98 0.70 10.16
C ALA A 40 2.83 -0.71 9.58
N ALA A 41 3.12 -1.73 10.40
CA ALA A 41 2.82 -3.11 10.03
C ALA A 41 1.31 -3.35 10.08
N VAL A 42 0.79 -4.13 9.13
CA VAL A 42 -0.63 -4.53 9.04
C VAL A 42 -0.68 -6.02 8.71
N GLY A 43 -1.62 -6.73 9.35
CA GLY A 43 -1.80 -8.17 9.13
C GLY A 43 -2.39 -8.50 7.76
N SER A 44 -2.51 -9.80 7.47
CA SER A 44 -3.09 -10.33 6.22
C SER A 44 -4.55 -10.78 6.42
N GLY A 45 -5.30 -10.14 7.32
CA GLY A 45 -6.72 -10.44 7.51
C GLY A 45 -7.58 -9.87 6.39
N ALA A 46 -8.70 -10.52 6.05
CA ALA A 46 -9.64 -9.98 5.07
C ALA A 46 -10.31 -8.66 5.53
N GLY A 47 -10.42 -8.45 6.84
CA GLY A 47 -10.93 -7.21 7.44
C GLY A 47 -9.87 -6.12 7.65
N GLU A 48 -8.60 -6.42 7.38
CA GLU A 48 -7.48 -5.46 7.51
C GLU A 48 -7.38 -4.59 6.25
N THR A 49 -8.40 -3.75 6.04
CA THR A 49 -8.61 -2.97 4.79
C THR A 49 -8.11 -1.54 4.86
N LEU A 50 -7.41 -1.18 5.94
CA LEU A 50 -6.76 0.12 6.09
C LEU A 50 -5.27 -0.07 6.37
N GLY A 51 -4.45 0.83 5.84
CA GLY A 51 -3.03 0.86 6.15
C GLY A 51 -2.46 2.27 6.19
N ARG A 52 -1.44 2.46 7.04
CA ARG A 52 -0.74 3.75 7.14
C ARG A 52 0.40 3.79 6.14
N VAL A 53 0.37 4.77 5.25
CA VAL A 53 1.39 4.95 4.20
C VAL A 53 2.07 6.31 4.39
N ARG A 54 3.39 6.31 4.34
CA ARG A 54 4.18 7.54 4.16
C ARG A 54 4.31 7.80 2.66
N LEU A 55 3.64 8.84 2.17
CA LEU A 55 3.64 9.22 0.75
C LEU A 55 5.00 9.81 0.34
N ASN A 56 5.41 9.55 -0.90
CA ASN A 56 6.66 10.06 -1.48
C ASN A 56 6.61 11.57 -1.81
N GLY A 57 5.44 12.21 -1.69
CA GLY A 57 5.21 13.59 -2.11
C GLY A 57 4.54 13.67 -3.48
N ALA A 58 4.27 14.90 -3.94
CA ALA A 58 3.75 15.15 -5.28
C ALA A 58 4.92 15.42 -6.24
N ALA A 59 4.96 14.72 -7.37
CA ALA A 59 5.81 15.13 -8.49
C ALA A 59 5.15 16.32 -9.20
N VAL A 60 5.93 17.35 -9.51
CA VAL A 60 5.55 18.50 -10.36
C VAL A 60 6.02 18.27 -11.78
#